data_AF-A0A6I9QI94-F1
#
_entry.id   AF-A0A6I9QI94-F1
#
_cell.length_a   1.000
_cell.length_b   1.000
_cell.length_c   1.000
_cell.angle_alpha   90.00
_cell.angle_beta   90.00
_cell.angle_gamma   90.00
#
_symmetry.space_group_name_H-M   'P 1'
#
loop_
_entity.id
_entity.type
_entity.pdbx_description
1 polymer ?
#
loop_
_entity_poly.entity_id
_entity_poly.type
_entity_poly.pdbx_seq_one_letter_code
_entity_poly.pdbx_strand_id
1 'polypeptide(L)'
;MAKQDHNNDSIRIPIGEWNLHREDGRSNTTTAAFATRINQIAPTPTQVGRATVNQAPATANFTGKLAKFLFLAHLLALAILITFLSVRGFMDRARAFHPVYWYVPLFTSTSSSALTALLWLLLTLRHPSKALKASLWLSPSLTCAVGMLLLANGTGSSLAFAALALALALIQSLYACWIVPRLPHAYQILSAATPAFQPSIAIVKYIAAMLLAGLAYSSFWILGVGGVAADKTSTFAPLYVLMLLLSLAWSMQVIRNLVHVAVARVAYMKLACGAEAVFRVATGARWLGDVCLGAAVAPVVGVVRASARAMGLVAGDSDEFLFSCATCYMGVADRLVACGNRWGLVHVGAHDKGFGRASAETWEMFVKQGMRRLIDRDVTGSFCFLCGVAGGAAAALVAGCWVLAVEGSYVTGITLYAFIIGYFMIRIAMAWPQACVAAYHVAYAENPQNSRLGSLIPNRIGELQTSLD
;
A
#
# COMPACT_ATOMS: atom_id res chain seq x y z
N MET A 1 -33.59 14.28 -61.76
CA MET A 1 -34.08 13.34 -62.79
C MET A 1 -33.13 12.15 -62.84
N ALA A 2 -33.69 10.94 -62.64
CA ALA A 2 -33.25 9.60 -63.07
C ALA A 2 -31.76 9.16 -63.01
N LYS A 3 -31.56 8.07 -62.23
CA LYS A 3 -30.77 6.83 -62.47
C LYS A 3 -29.78 6.79 -63.64
N GLN A 4 -28.59 6.25 -63.36
CA GLN A 4 -27.89 5.40 -64.33
C GLN A 4 -27.04 4.32 -63.63
N ASP A 5 -27.40 3.06 -63.90
CA ASP A 5 -26.66 1.84 -63.59
C ASP A 5 -25.43 1.71 -64.52
N HIS A 6 -24.34 1.13 -64.03
CA HIS A 6 -23.35 0.49 -64.90
C HIS A 6 -22.87 -0.84 -64.30
N ASN A 7 -23.26 -1.90 -65.00
CA ASN A 7 -22.74 -3.26 -64.96
C ASN A 7 -21.42 -3.34 -65.75
N ASN A 8 -20.44 -4.13 -65.32
CA ASN A 8 -19.53 -4.82 -66.25
C ASN A 8 -18.80 -6.02 -65.60
N ASP A 9 -19.38 -7.20 -65.85
CA ASP A 9 -18.82 -8.45 -66.36
C ASP A 9 -17.48 -9.06 -65.90
N SER A 10 -17.63 -10.37 -65.73
CA SER A 10 -16.76 -11.47 -65.37
C SER A 10 -15.62 -11.82 -66.34
N ILE A 11 -14.59 -12.49 -65.81
CA ILE A 11 -13.76 -13.44 -66.57
C ILE A 11 -13.79 -14.81 -65.85
N ARG A 12 -14.27 -15.82 -66.58
CA ARG A 12 -14.13 -17.26 -66.32
C ARG A 12 -13.36 -17.88 -67.49
N ILE A 13 -13.13 -19.19 -67.41
CA ILE A 13 -12.78 -20.21 -68.45
C ILE A 13 -11.38 -20.84 -68.15
N PRO A 14 -11.09 -22.16 -68.33
CA PRO A 14 -11.77 -23.38 -67.82
C PRO A 14 -10.85 -24.66 -67.67
N ILE A 15 -11.46 -25.80 -67.26
CA ILE A 15 -11.25 -27.22 -67.66
C ILE A 15 -9.93 -27.99 -67.37
N GLY A 16 -10.11 -29.19 -66.79
CA GLY A 16 -9.29 -30.38 -67.07
C GLY A 16 -9.58 -31.61 -66.18
N GLU A 17 -10.64 -32.38 -66.46
CA GLU A 17 -10.80 -33.77 -65.97
C GLU A 17 -10.02 -34.75 -66.85
N TRP A 18 -9.33 -35.74 -66.26
CA TRP A 18 -9.06 -37.04 -66.90
C TRP A 18 -8.93 -38.18 -65.87
N ASN A 19 -9.28 -39.37 -66.36
CA ASN A 19 -9.75 -40.58 -65.67
C ASN A 19 -8.70 -41.49 -64.99
N LEU A 20 -9.19 -42.22 -63.97
CA LEU A 20 -8.95 -43.62 -63.57
C LEU A 20 -7.59 -44.31 -63.87
N HIS A 21 -6.92 -44.76 -62.80
CA HIS A 21 -6.44 -46.15 -62.70
C HIS A 21 -6.32 -46.59 -61.22
N ARG A 22 -6.80 -47.80 -60.96
CA ARG A 22 -6.81 -48.53 -59.70
C ARG A 22 -5.53 -49.34 -59.59
N GLU A 23 -4.83 -49.30 -58.46
CA GLU A 23 -4.04 -50.43 -57.93
C GLU A 23 -3.70 -50.22 -56.44
N ASP A 24 -3.56 -51.36 -55.76
CA ASP A 24 -3.75 -51.59 -54.34
C ASP A 24 -2.62 -51.10 -53.41
N GLY A 25 -2.99 -50.87 -52.13
CA GLY A 25 -2.14 -51.24 -51.01
C GLY A 25 -1.72 -50.13 -50.05
N ARG A 26 -2.02 -50.37 -48.76
CA ARG A 26 -1.25 -49.97 -47.56
C ARG A 26 -1.78 -48.80 -46.70
N SER A 27 -2.71 -49.18 -45.82
CA SER A 27 -2.82 -48.81 -44.39
C SER A 27 -2.78 -47.33 -43.96
N ASN A 28 -3.97 -46.81 -43.66
CA ASN A 28 -4.23 -45.65 -42.81
C ASN A 28 -3.69 -45.87 -41.37
N THR A 29 -2.63 -45.16 -40.97
CA THR A 29 -2.12 -45.17 -39.58
C THR A 29 -1.73 -43.81 -38.99
N THR A 30 -2.11 -42.69 -39.62
CA THR A 30 -1.65 -41.36 -39.18
C THR A 30 -2.75 -40.39 -38.74
N THR A 31 -4.03 -40.69 -38.96
CA THR A 31 -5.15 -39.80 -38.59
C THR A 31 -5.91 -40.21 -37.32
N ALA A 32 -5.62 -41.39 -36.75
CA ALA A 32 -6.23 -41.86 -35.49
C ALA A 32 -5.43 -41.45 -34.22
N ALA A 33 -4.20 -40.94 -34.35
CA ALA A 33 -3.33 -40.66 -33.21
C ALA A 33 -3.47 -39.23 -32.62
N PHE A 34 -4.22 -38.34 -33.28
CA PHE A 34 -4.33 -36.94 -32.85
C PHE A 34 -5.65 -36.62 -32.12
N ALA A 35 -6.66 -37.50 -32.21
CA ALA A 35 -7.99 -37.26 -31.63
C ALA A 35 -8.22 -37.91 -30.25
N THR A 36 -7.29 -38.73 -29.74
CA THR A 36 -7.49 -39.51 -28.49
C THR A 36 -6.75 -38.96 -27.28
N ARG A 37 -6.16 -37.76 -27.36
CA ARG A 37 -5.45 -37.14 -26.22
C ARG A 37 -6.24 -36.03 -25.49
N ILE A 38 -7.51 -35.83 -25.85
CA ILE A 38 -8.44 -34.89 -25.21
C ILE A 38 -9.69 -35.67 -24.80
N ASN A 39 -9.59 -36.45 -23.73
CA ASN A 39 -10.68 -36.82 -22.82
C ASN A 39 -10.26 -38.04 -22.02
N GLN A 40 -9.70 -37.80 -20.84
CA GLN A 40 -9.86 -38.61 -19.63
C GLN A 40 -8.90 -38.04 -18.59
N ILE A 41 -9.45 -37.34 -17.59
CA ILE A 41 -9.17 -37.53 -16.16
C ILE A 41 -10.32 -36.80 -15.45
N ALA A 42 -11.30 -37.57 -14.99
CA ALA A 42 -12.22 -37.15 -13.93
C ALA A 42 -11.48 -37.28 -12.57
N PRO A 43 -11.77 -36.44 -11.57
CA PRO A 43 -11.02 -36.44 -10.31
C PRO A 43 -11.52 -37.57 -9.39
N THR A 44 -10.61 -38.41 -8.91
CA THR A 44 -10.85 -39.33 -7.78
C THR A 44 -10.25 -38.73 -6.51
N PRO A 45 -10.95 -38.74 -5.36
CA PRO A 45 -10.58 -37.93 -4.20
C PRO A 45 -9.72 -38.71 -3.23
N THR A 46 -8.39 -38.63 -3.33
CA THR A 46 -7.45 -38.81 -2.20
C THR A 46 -6.03 -38.69 -2.73
N GLN A 47 -5.32 -37.62 -2.35
CA GLN A 47 -3.86 -37.52 -2.16
C GLN A 47 -3.51 -36.02 -2.13
N VAL A 48 -3.81 -35.36 -1.01
CA VAL A 48 -3.20 -34.08 -0.65
C VAL A 48 -1.76 -34.38 -0.21
N GLY A 49 -0.91 -34.69 -1.18
CA GLY A 49 0.50 -35.00 -1.02
C GLY A 49 1.33 -33.84 -1.53
N ARG A 50 1.62 -32.88 -0.64
CA ARG A 50 2.83 -32.02 -0.61
C ARG A 50 3.55 -31.83 -1.97
N ALA A 51 3.00 -31.00 -2.85
CA ALA A 51 3.72 -30.51 -4.01
C ALA A 51 4.82 -29.53 -3.53
N THR A 52 6.01 -30.05 -3.27
CA THR A 52 7.25 -29.29 -3.20
C THR A 52 7.51 -28.69 -4.58
N VAL A 53 7.12 -27.42 -4.75
CA VAL A 53 7.47 -26.61 -5.92
C VAL A 53 8.99 -26.47 -5.97
N ASN A 54 9.58 -26.89 -7.09
CA ASN A 54 11.00 -26.77 -7.40
C ASN A 54 11.52 -25.34 -7.15
N GLN A 55 12.41 -25.21 -6.18
CA GLN A 55 13.16 -23.98 -5.90
C GLN A 55 14.27 -23.84 -6.94
N ALA A 56 14.22 -22.76 -7.73
CA ALA A 56 15.40 -22.29 -8.44
C ALA A 56 16.42 -21.74 -7.41
N PRO A 57 17.71 -22.15 -7.42
CA PRO A 57 18.63 -21.88 -6.32
C PRO A 57 19.40 -20.55 -6.48
N ALA A 58 19.85 -20.02 -5.33
CA ALA A 58 20.87 -18.98 -5.12
C ALA A 58 20.52 -17.48 -5.32
N THR A 59 19.88 -17.02 -6.39
CA THR A 59 19.68 -15.56 -6.62
C THR A 59 18.49 -14.95 -5.86
N ALA A 60 17.51 -15.78 -5.47
CA ALA A 60 16.26 -15.32 -4.85
C ALA A 60 16.40 -14.70 -3.44
N ASN A 61 17.57 -14.83 -2.78
CA ASN A 61 17.78 -14.38 -1.40
C ASN A 61 18.80 -13.25 -1.25
N PHE A 62 19.49 -12.81 -2.31
CA PHE A 62 20.54 -11.79 -2.18
C PHE A 62 19.96 -10.40 -1.88
N THR A 63 18.97 -9.97 -2.67
CA THR A 63 18.36 -8.64 -2.53
C THR A 63 17.71 -8.44 -1.16
N GLY A 64 17.00 -9.45 -0.64
CA GLY A 64 16.43 -9.41 0.70
C GLY A 64 17.51 -9.34 1.79
N LYS A 65 18.59 -10.11 1.68
CA LYS A 65 19.73 -10.04 2.62
C LYS A 65 20.41 -8.67 2.60
N LEU A 66 20.65 -8.11 1.41
CA LEU A 66 21.23 -6.78 1.24
C LEU A 66 20.33 -5.70 1.85
N ALA A 67 19.02 -5.74 1.57
CA ALA A 67 18.06 -4.79 2.13
C ALA A 67 18.00 -4.86 3.66
N LYS A 68 18.06 -6.06 4.25
CA LYS A 68 18.16 -6.25 5.70
C LYS A 68 19.44 -5.61 6.26
N PHE A 69 20.58 -5.88 5.63
CA PHE A 69 21.87 -5.31 6.07
C PHE A 69 21.86 -3.78 5.99
N LEU A 70 21.43 -3.22 4.86
CA LEU A 70 21.31 -1.77 4.66
C LEU A 70 20.40 -1.12 5.71
N PHE A 71 19.27 -1.73 6.01
CA PHE A 71 18.35 -1.22 7.01
C PHE A 71 18.94 -1.22 8.42
N LEU A 72 19.62 -2.30 8.82
CA LEU A 72 20.29 -2.39 10.12
C LEU A 72 21.46 -1.41 10.24
N ALA A 73 22.28 -1.29 9.19
CA ALA A 73 23.37 -0.31 9.13
C ALA A 73 22.83 1.13 9.22
N HIS A 74 21.72 1.42 8.54
CA HIS A 74 21.00 2.70 8.64
C HIS A 74 20.53 2.98 10.07
N LEU A 75 19.93 2.00 10.77
CA LEU A 75 19.48 2.19 12.15
C LEU A 75 20.66 2.48 13.10
N LEU A 76 21.78 1.79 12.91
CA LEU A 76 23.00 2.03 13.70
C LEU A 76 23.58 3.43 13.43
N ALA A 77 23.72 3.80 12.15
CA ALA A 77 24.22 5.12 11.76
C ALA A 77 23.31 6.24 12.29
N LEU A 78 21.99 6.04 12.25
CA LEU A 78 21.04 7.00 12.79
C LEU A 78 21.11 7.08 14.31
N ALA A 79 21.29 5.96 15.01
CA ALA A 79 21.46 5.97 16.46
C ALA A 79 22.68 6.79 16.87
N ILE A 80 23.81 6.59 16.18
CA ILE A 80 25.02 7.39 16.38
C ILE A 80 24.75 8.88 16.09
N LEU A 81 24.08 9.18 14.97
CA LEU A 81 23.74 10.55 14.59
C LEU A 81 22.82 11.23 15.61
N ILE A 82 21.75 10.57 16.06
CA ILE A 82 20.82 11.09 17.06
C ILE A 82 21.56 11.35 18.37
N THR A 83 22.36 10.39 18.86
CA THR A 83 23.15 10.58 20.07
C THR A 83 24.11 11.76 19.93
N PHE A 84 24.82 11.87 18.81
CA PHE A 84 25.72 13.00 18.54
C PHE A 84 24.98 14.34 18.54
N LEU A 85 23.86 14.44 17.82
CA LEU A 85 23.04 15.67 17.76
C LEU A 85 22.44 16.03 19.11
N SER A 86 21.98 15.05 19.89
CA SER A 86 21.43 15.28 21.22
C SER A 86 22.49 15.75 22.21
N VAL A 87 23.69 15.15 22.20
CA VAL A 87 24.82 15.59 23.06
C VAL A 87 25.27 16.99 22.67
N ARG A 88 25.48 17.24 21.37
CA ARG A 88 25.87 18.56 20.86
C ARG A 88 24.82 19.63 21.20
N GLY A 89 23.54 19.35 20.96
CA GLY A 89 22.45 20.28 21.30
C GLY A 89 22.30 20.52 22.80
N PHE A 90 22.78 19.59 23.64
CA PHE A 90 22.84 19.80 25.09
C PHE A 90 24.02 20.68 25.51
N MET A 91 25.21 20.45 24.94
CA MET A 91 26.44 21.18 25.26
C MET A 91 26.44 22.61 24.69
N ASP A 92 26.13 22.75 23.41
CA ASP A 92 26.16 24.03 22.68
C ASP A 92 24.78 24.68 22.64
N ARG A 93 24.00 24.50 23.71
CA ARG A 93 22.60 24.93 23.74
C ARG A 93 22.52 26.45 23.54
N ALA A 94 21.81 26.88 22.50
CA ALA A 94 21.46 28.28 22.35
C ALA A 94 20.68 28.76 23.60
N ARG A 95 21.05 29.92 24.17
CA ARG A 95 20.40 30.47 25.39
C ARG A 95 18.88 30.65 25.23
N ALA A 96 18.39 30.76 24.00
CA ALA A 96 16.97 30.89 23.66
C ALA A 96 16.22 29.56 23.44
N PHE A 97 16.90 28.40 23.53
CA PHE A 97 16.25 27.10 23.38
C PHE A 97 15.68 26.64 24.74
N HIS A 98 14.36 26.47 24.80
CA HIS A 98 13.64 26.02 25.98
C HIS A 98 13.20 24.55 25.82
N PRO A 99 13.94 23.58 26.40
CA PRO A 99 13.73 22.16 26.13
C PRO A 99 12.33 21.67 26.54
N VAL A 100 11.79 22.20 27.65
CA VAL A 100 10.48 21.79 28.16
C VAL A 100 9.37 22.08 27.16
N TYR A 101 9.37 23.28 26.57
CA TYR A 101 8.36 23.68 25.58
C TYR A 101 8.53 22.99 24.22
N TRP A 102 9.68 22.37 23.97
CA TRP A 102 9.93 21.60 22.75
C TRP A 102 9.61 20.11 22.89
N TYR A 103 10.17 19.47 23.91
CA TYR A 103 10.08 18.02 24.10
C TYR A 103 8.73 17.57 24.64
N VAL A 104 8.17 18.27 25.63
CA VAL A 104 6.94 17.84 26.31
C VAL A 104 5.77 17.75 25.32
N PRO A 105 5.47 18.76 24.48
CA PRO A 105 4.36 18.69 23.52
C PRO A 105 4.51 17.57 22.49
N LEU A 106 5.74 17.28 22.05
CA LEU A 106 6.00 16.20 21.11
C LEU A 106 5.82 14.81 21.75
N PHE A 107 6.32 14.60 22.97
CA PHE A 107 6.14 13.33 23.67
C PHE A 107 4.67 13.08 24.05
N THR A 108 3.95 14.11 24.49
CA THR A 108 2.51 13.98 24.81
C THR A 108 1.70 13.67 23.56
N SER A 109 1.96 14.37 22.46
CA SER A 109 1.30 14.13 21.18
C SER A 109 1.62 12.74 20.61
N THR A 110 2.88 12.31 20.67
CA THR A 110 3.29 10.95 20.26
C THR A 110 2.55 9.88 21.07
N SER A 111 2.45 10.07 22.38
CA SER A 111 1.71 9.16 23.27
C SER A 111 0.21 9.15 22.94
N SER A 112 -0.40 10.33 22.70
CA SER A 112 -1.79 10.41 22.27
C SER A 112 -2.04 9.72 20.94
N SER A 113 -1.09 9.81 19.99
CA SER A 113 -1.22 9.20 18.67
C SER A 113 -1.24 7.67 18.74
N ALA A 114 -0.49 7.07 19.68
CA ALA A 114 -0.52 5.63 19.92
C ALA A 114 -1.91 5.19 20.44
N LEU A 115 -2.51 5.96 21.35
CA LEU A 115 -3.86 5.71 21.85
C LEU A 115 -4.90 5.88 20.74
N THR A 116 -4.82 6.96 19.97
CA THR A 116 -5.70 7.20 18.82
C THR A 116 -5.57 6.08 17.78
N ALA A 117 -4.37 5.55 17.54
CA ALA A 117 -4.14 4.43 16.63
C ALA A 117 -4.88 3.16 17.06
N LEU A 118 -4.82 2.83 18.36
CA LEU A 118 -5.57 1.71 18.94
C LEU A 118 -7.07 1.91 18.85
N LEU A 119 -7.57 3.10 19.19
CA LEU A 119 -8.99 3.43 19.08
C LEU A 119 -9.48 3.31 17.63
N TRP A 120 -8.70 3.81 16.68
CA TRP A 120 -9.04 3.75 15.26
C TRP A 120 -9.05 2.32 14.71
N LEU A 121 -8.08 1.50 15.15
CA LEU A 121 -8.06 0.07 14.84
C LEU A 121 -9.31 -0.63 15.39
N LEU A 122 -9.63 -0.43 16.68
CA LEU A 122 -10.82 -1.03 17.29
C LEU A 122 -12.11 -0.60 16.60
N LEU A 123 -12.24 0.68 16.26
CA LEU A 123 -13.37 1.20 15.50
C LEU A 123 -13.49 0.54 14.13
N THR A 124 -12.36 0.37 13.43
CA THR A 124 -12.33 -0.28 12.10
C THR A 124 -12.70 -1.75 12.18
N LEU A 125 -12.20 -2.48 13.18
CA LEU A 125 -12.45 -3.91 13.33
C LEU A 125 -13.90 -4.19 13.77
N ARG A 126 -14.48 -3.35 14.63
CA ARG A 126 -15.86 -3.54 15.13
C ARG A 126 -16.93 -2.95 14.22
N HIS A 127 -16.66 -1.80 13.61
CA HIS A 127 -17.64 -1.04 12.83
C HIS A 127 -17.00 -0.47 11.56
N PRO A 128 -16.64 -1.32 10.57
CA PRO A 128 -15.91 -0.89 9.37
C PRO A 128 -16.64 0.20 8.57
N SER A 129 -17.97 0.14 8.49
CA SER A 129 -18.78 1.17 7.82
C SER A 129 -18.68 2.54 8.51
N LYS A 130 -18.76 2.57 9.85
CA LYS A 130 -18.62 3.80 10.64
C LYS A 130 -17.19 4.35 10.54
N ALA A 131 -16.18 3.48 10.61
CA ALA A 131 -14.78 3.87 10.49
C ALA A 131 -14.46 4.51 9.13
N LEU A 132 -14.95 3.89 8.04
CA LEU A 132 -14.74 4.40 6.68
C LEU A 132 -15.39 5.79 6.51
N LYS A 133 -16.66 5.95 6.91
CA LYS A 133 -17.35 7.24 6.88
C LYS A 133 -16.64 8.28 7.75
N ALA A 134 -16.26 7.91 8.97
CA ALA A 134 -15.56 8.80 9.88
C ALA A 134 -14.23 9.29 9.30
N SER A 135 -13.44 8.43 8.65
CA SER A 135 -12.18 8.83 8.02
C SER A 135 -12.35 9.87 6.90
N LEU A 136 -13.45 9.79 6.13
CA LEU A 136 -13.71 10.68 5.00
C LEU A 136 -14.08 12.09 5.45
N TRP A 137 -14.78 12.22 6.57
CA TRP A 137 -15.21 13.52 7.10
C TRP A 137 -14.23 14.09 8.12
N LEU A 138 -13.68 13.26 9.00
CA LEU A 138 -12.78 13.73 10.05
C LEU A 138 -11.43 14.19 9.49
N SER A 139 -10.91 13.52 8.46
CA SER A 139 -9.63 13.87 7.84
C SER A 139 -9.59 15.31 7.30
N PRO A 140 -10.51 15.75 6.41
CA PRO A 140 -10.51 17.13 5.93
C PRO A 140 -10.79 18.13 7.05
N SER A 141 -11.71 17.84 7.97
CA SER A 141 -12.02 18.75 9.09
C SER A 141 -10.83 18.99 10.01
N LEU A 142 -10.12 17.93 10.43
CA LEU A 142 -8.92 18.08 11.26
C LEU A 142 -7.77 18.72 10.49
N THR A 143 -7.60 18.41 9.21
CA THR A 143 -6.59 19.08 8.37
C THR A 143 -6.86 20.59 8.26
N CYS A 144 -8.13 20.97 8.11
CA CYS A 144 -8.54 22.38 8.10
C CYS A 144 -8.23 23.06 9.45
N ALA A 145 -8.54 22.40 10.57
CA ALA A 145 -8.22 22.91 11.90
C ALA A 145 -6.71 23.12 12.10
N VAL A 146 -5.86 22.22 11.60
CA VAL A 146 -4.39 22.42 11.59
C VAL A 146 -4.01 23.65 10.76
N GLY A 147 -4.64 23.85 9.60
CA GLY A 147 -4.45 25.05 8.79
C GLY A 147 -4.80 26.34 9.57
N MET A 148 -5.93 26.35 10.25
CA MET A 148 -6.36 27.49 11.09
C MET A 148 -5.40 27.74 12.27
N LEU A 149 -4.92 26.69 12.92
CA LEU A 149 -3.90 26.80 13.98
C LEU A 149 -2.61 27.43 13.44
N LEU A 150 -2.15 27.01 12.26
CA LEU A 150 -0.96 27.56 11.64
C LEU A 150 -1.16 29.02 11.19
N LEU A 151 -2.37 29.42 10.77
CA LEU A 151 -2.71 30.82 10.52
C LEU A 151 -2.66 31.65 11.81
N ALA A 152 -3.18 31.12 12.91
CA ALA A 152 -3.20 31.81 14.20
C ALA A 152 -1.79 32.13 14.74
N ASN A 153 -0.77 31.36 14.35
CA ASN A 153 0.63 31.66 14.70
C ASN A 153 1.18 32.93 14.03
N GLY A 154 0.64 33.34 12.88
CA GLY A 154 0.99 34.61 12.22
C GLY A 154 2.40 34.73 11.62
N THR A 155 3.24 33.69 11.65
CA THR A 155 4.60 33.73 11.06
C THR A 155 4.60 33.37 9.57
N GLY A 156 5.54 33.92 8.80
CA GLY A 156 5.61 33.73 7.34
C GLY A 156 5.76 32.27 6.90
N SER A 157 6.56 31.46 7.62
CA SER A 157 6.66 30.03 7.36
C SER A 157 5.35 29.29 7.67
N SER A 158 4.67 29.67 8.76
CA SER A 158 3.38 29.11 9.15
C SER A 158 2.28 29.41 8.13
N LEU A 159 2.32 30.58 7.48
CA LEU A 159 1.38 30.95 6.42
C LEU A 159 1.45 30.00 5.22
N ALA A 160 2.66 29.65 4.77
CA ALA A 160 2.86 28.73 3.65
C ALA A 160 2.30 27.33 3.96
N PHE A 161 2.60 26.79 5.15
CA PHE A 161 2.08 25.49 5.58
C PHE A 161 0.57 25.53 5.86
N ALA A 162 0.04 26.66 6.33
CA ALA A 162 -1.39 26.85 6.50
C ALA A 162 -2.13 26.81 5.15
N ALA A 163 -1.63 27.54 4.15
CA ALA A 163 -2.20 27.54 2.80
C ALA A 163 -2.19 26.12 2.20
N LEU A 164 -1.07 25.40 2.36
CA LEU A 164 -0.97 24.00 1.95
C LEU A 164 -1.98 23.09 2.67
N ALA A 165 -2.11 23.22 3.99
CA ALA A 165 -3.06 22.43 4.78
C ALA A 165 -4.51 22.69 4.36
N LEU A 166 -4.90 23.95 4.12
CA LEU A 166 -6.23 24.32 3.65
C LEU A 166 -6.51 23.78 2.23
N ALA A 167 -5.53 23.88 1.33
CA ALA A 167 -5.64 23.29 -0.01
C ALA A 167 -5.82 21.76 0.06
N LEU A 168 -5.04 21.08 0.92
CA LEU A 168 -5.19 19.64 1.14
C LEU A 168 -6.54 19.28 1.78
N ALA A 169 -7.06 20.09 2.69
CA ALA A 169 -8.38 19.89 3.28
C ALA A 169 -9.50 20.01 2.23
N LEU A 170 -9.38 20.98 1.31
CA LEU A 170 -10.31 21.12 0.18
C LEU A 170 -10.25 19.89 -0.74
N ILE A 171 -9.05 19.47 -1.15
CA ILE A 171 -8.86 18.28 -2.00
C ILE A 171 -9.44 17.02 -1.32
N GLN A 172 -9.19 16.85 -0.02
CA GLN A 172 -9.76 15.73 0.75
C GLN A 172 -11.29 15.77 0.79
N SER A 173 -11.88 16.96 0.91
CA SER A 173 -13.34 17.14 0.92
C SER A 173 -13.96 16.78 -0.45
N LEU A 174 -13.34 17.25 -1.54
CA LEU A 174 -13.75 16.89 -2.90
C LEU A 174 -13.62 15.38 -3.14
N TYR A 175 -12.52 14.77 -2.68
CA TYR A 175 -12.32 13.33 -2.75
C TYR A 175 -13.38 12.56 -1.94
N ALA A 176 -13.73 13.05 -0.74
CA ALA A 176 -14.75 12.45 0.11
C ALA A 176 -16.13 12.42 -0.58
N CYS A 177 -16.49 13.50 -1.30
CA CYS A 177 -17.72 13.55 -2.10
C CYS A 177 -17.65 12.59 -3.30
N TRP A 178 -16.53 12.55 -4.01
CA TRP A 178 -16.36 11.71 -5.21
C TRP A 178 -16.41 10.21 -4.91
N ILE A 179 -15.94 9.78 -3.73
CA ILE A 179 -15.83 8.36 -3.39
C ILE A 179 -17.12 7.73 -2.87
N VAL A 180 -18.14 8.53 -2.53
CA VAL A 180 -19.42 8.07 -1.94
C VAL A 180 -20.04 6.86 -2.66
N PRO A 181 -20.14 6.85 -4.01
CA PRO A 181 -20.75 5.71 -4.73
C PRO A 181 -19.97 4.39 -4.58
N ARG A 182 -18.69 4.44 -4.20
CA ARG A 182 -17.82 3.26 -4.05
C ARG A 182 -17.80 2.71 -2.62
N LEU A 183 -18.34 3.44 -1.65
CA LEU A 183 -18.36 3.04 -0.25
C LEU A 183 -19.11 1.74 0.03
N PRO A 184 -20.23 1.41 -0.65
CA PRO A 184 -20.96 0.18 -0.37
C PRO A 184 -20.10 -1.07 -0.53
N HIS A 185 -19.44 -1.16 -1.66
CA HIS A 185 -18.55 -2.27 -1.97
C HIS A 185 -17.35 -2.32 -1.01
N ALA A 186 -16.80 -1.16 -0.65
CA ALA A 186 -15.66 -1.07 0.24
C ALA A 186 -15.94 -1.62 1.64
N TYR A 187 -17.07 -1.25 2.26
CA TYR A 187 -17.40 -1.76 3.58
C TYR A 187 -17.80 -3.24 3.53
N GLN A 188 -18.39 -3.72 2.42
CA GLN A 188 -18.70 -5.15 2.25
C GLN A 188 -17.41 -5.97 2.21
N ILE A 189 -16.42 -5.56 1.41
CA ILE A 189 -15.10 -6.23 1.37
C ILE A 189 -14.44 -6.17 2.74
N LEU A 190 -14.43 -5.01 3.38
CA LEU A 190 -13.79 -4.86 4.69
C LEU A 190 -14.49 -5.71 5.76
N SER A 191 -15.82 -5.77 5.74
CA SER A 191 -16.62 -6.60 6.65
C SER A 191 -16.46 -8.10 6.36
N ALA A 192 -16.22 -8.51 5.12
CA ALA A 192 -15.98 -9.90 4.75
C ALA A 192 -14.55 -10.34 5.09
N ALA A 193 -13.56 -9.48 4.87
CA ALA A 193 -12.16 -9.80 5.05
C ALA A 193 -11.71 -9.77 6.52
N THR A 194 -12.25 -8.85 7.32
CA THR A 194 -11.79 -8.64 8.71
C THR A 194 -12.06 -9.85 9.63
N PRO A 195 -13.24 -10.49 9.61
CA PRO A 195 -13.54 -11.67 10.44
C PRO A 195 -12.72 -12.90 10.08
N ALA A 196 -12.17 -12.96 8.85
CA ALA A 196 -11.31 -14.05 8.44
C ALA A 196 -10.00 -14.12 9.26
N PHE A 197 -9.64 -13.02 9.91
CA PHE A 197 -8.59 -12.99 10.89
C PHE A 197 -9.15 -13.31 12.28
N GLN A 198 -8.88 -14.52 12.78
CA GLN A 198 -9.15 -14.86 14.18
C GLN A 198 -7.90 -14.58 15.02
N PRO A 199 -7.91 -13.53 15.88
CA PRO A 199 -6.73 -13.11 16.63
C PRO A 199 -6.36 -14.16 17.68
N SER A 200 -5.22 -14.83 17.49
CA SER A 200 -4.56 -15.51 18.59
C SER A 200 -3.88 -14.49 19.53
N ILE A 201 -3.72 -14.84 20.80
CA ILE A 201 -3.02 -13.98 21.78
C ILE A 201 -1.61 -13.62 21.27
N ALA A 202 -0.94 -14.54 20.58
CA ALA A 202 0.40 -14.34 20.04
C ALA A 202 0.47 -13.19 19.01
N ILE A 203 -0.46 -13.15 18.05
CA ILE A 203 -0.44 -12.11 17.02
C ILE A 203 -0.89 -10.75 17.56
N VAL A 204 -1.84 -10.73 18.51
CA VAL A 204 -2.23 -9.48 19.20
C VAL A 204 -1.05 -8.89 19.96
N LYS A 205 -0.31 -9.72 20.72
CA LYS A 205 0.92 -9.31 21.41
C LYS A 205 1.97 -8.78 20.42
N TYR A 206 2.13 -9.42 19.26
CA TYR A 206 3.05 -8.97 18.23
C TYR A 206 2.68 -7.58 17.66
N ILE A 207 1.40 -7.35 17.36
CA ILE A 207 0.92 -6.06 16.85
C ILE A 207 1.09 -4.97 17.90
N ALA A 208 0.76 -5.26 19.17
CA ALA A 208 1.01 -4.34 20.27
C ALA A 208 2.51 -4.01 20.41
N ALA A 209 3.39 -5.02 20.29
CA ALA A 209 4.84 -4.82 20.31
C ALA A 209 5.32 -3.94 19.14
N MET A 210 4.76 -4.07 17.94
CA MET A 210 5.09 -3.21 16.80
C MET A 210 4.63 -1.76 17.00
N LEU A 211 3.46 -1.54 17.61
CA LEU A 211 3.01 -0.19 17.99
C LEU A 211 3.92 0.42 19.06
N LEU A 212 4.32 -0.35 20.07
CA LEU A 212 5.29 0.08 21.08
C LEU A 212 6.68 0.36 20.47
N ALA A 213 7.12 -0.42 19.50
CA ALA A 213 8.36 -0.17 18.77
C ALA A 213 8.29 1.14 17.98
N GLY A 214 7.17 1.43 17.32
CA GLY A 214 6.92 2.70 16.64
C GLY A 214 6.94 3.90 17.61
N LEU A 215 6.30 3.75 18.77
CA LEU A 215 6.34 4.75 19.84
C LEU A 215 7.77 4.97 20.35
N ALA A 216 8.49 3.92 20.71
CA ALA A 216 9.85 4.01 21.22
C ALA A 216 10.81 4.64 20.21
N TYR A 217 10.70 4.24 18.94
CA TYR A 217 11.51 4.80 17.86
C TYR A 217 11.18 6.29 17.60
N SER A 218 9.90 6.68 17.61
CA SER A 218 9.51 8.11 17.50
C SER A 218 10.07 8.92 18.64
N SER A 219 9.98 8.39 19.86
CA SER A 219 10.50 9.05 21.06
C SER A 219 12.00 9.26 20.98
N PHE A 220 12.75 8.26 20.51
CA PHE A 220 14.19 8.39 20.27
C PHE A 220 14.49 9.40 19.15
N TRP A 221 13.71 9.37 18.06
CA TRP A 221 13.84 10.29 16.94
C TRP A 221 13.62 11.76 17.34
N ILE A 222 12.66 12.02 18.24
CA ILE A 222 12.39 13.37 18.79
C ILE A 222 13.65 13.96 19.45
N LEU A 223 14.48 13.14 20.11
CA LEU A 223 15.74 13.59 20.69
C LEU A 223 16.72 14.13 19.64
N GLY A 224 16.76 13.53 18.46
CA GLY A 224 17.60 13.97 17.36
C GLY A 224 17.15 15.32 16.79
N VAL A 225 15.86 15.45 16.50
CA VAL A 225 15.29 16.72 16.01
C VAL A 225 15.39 17.83 17.04
N GLY A 226 15.19 17.53 18.33
CA GLY A 226 15.43 18.49 19.40
C GLY A 226 16.89 18.92 19.50
N GLY A 227 17.85 18.01 19.26
CA GLY A 227 19.27 18.34 19.15
C GLY A 227 19.58 19.32 18.02
N VAL A 228 18.98 19.11 16.84
CA VAL A 228 19.10 20.05 15.71
C VAL A 228 18.44 21.39 16.03
N ALA A 229 17.28 21.39 16.67
CA ALA A 229 16.57 22.62 17.03
C ALA A 229 17.31 23.45 18.09
N ALA A 230 18.10 22.81 18.94
CA ALA A 230 18.91 23.47 19.97
C ALA A 230 20.16 24.18 19.40
N ASP A 231 20.70 23.68 18.29
CA ASP A 231 21.86 24.27 17.59
C ASP A 231 21.42 25.09 16.36
N LYS A 232 21.10 26.37 16.60
CA LYS A 232 20.70 27.30 15.53
C LYS A 232 21.85 27.78 14.64
N THR A 233 23.10 27.45 14.98
CA THR A 233 24.28 27.93 14.24
C THR A 233 24.75 26.98 13.15
N SER A 234 24.23 25.74 13.16
CA SER A 234 24.63 24.71 12.22
C SER A 234 24.09 24.96 10.81
N THR A 235 25.01 25.22 9.86
CA THR A 235 24.70 25.32 8.42
C THR A 235 24.08 24.04 7.86
N PHE A 236 24.37 22.89 8.46
CA PHE A 236 23.90 21.58 8.02
C PHE A 236 22.55 21.17 8.64
N ALA A 237 21.90 22.03 9.43
CA ALA A 237 20.61 21.73 10.07
C ALA A 237 19.53 21.18 9.09
N PRO A 238 19.33 21.75 7.88
CA PRO A 238 18.36 21.22 6.92
C PRO A 238 18.69 19.80 6.45
N LEU A 239 19.98 19.49 6.25
CA LEU A 239 20.45 18.17 5.85
C LEU A 239 20.17 17.14 6.95
N TYR A 240 20.45 17.49 8.22
CA TYR A 240 20.14 16.61 9.35
C TYR A 240 18.65 16.34 9.48
N VAL A 241 17.81 17.37 9.37
CA VAL A 241 16.34 17.21 9.38
C VAL A 241 15.89 16.31 8.23
N LEU A 242 16.42 16.49 7.02
CA LEU A 242 16.10 15.64 5.87
C LEU A 242 16.48 14.17 6.13
N MET A 243 17.70 13.91 6.61
CA MET A 243 18.15 12.55 6.94
C MET A 243 17.28 11.92 8.03
N LEU A 244 16.95 12.68 9.08
CA LEU A 244 16.06 12.26 10.15
C LEU A 244 14.66 11.92 9.60
N LEU A 245 14.08 12.77 8.76
CA LEU A 245 12.74 12.53 8.18
C LEU A 245 12.72 11.31 7.25
N LEU A 246 13.73 11.14 6.40
CA LEU A 246 13.84 9.97 5.52
C LEU A 246 13.95 8.69 6.35
N SER A 247 14.73 8.74 7.43
CA SER A 247 14.88 7.64 8.37
C SER A 247 13.59 7.33 9.12
N LEU A 248 12.86 8.35 9.56
CA LEU A 248 11.55 8.19 10.20
C LEU A 248 10.58 7.48 9.25
N ALA A 249 10.49 7.96 8.01
CA ALA A 249 9.61 7.40 7.00
C ALA A 249 9.94 5.93 6.69
N TRP A 250 11.22 5.61 6.48
CA TRP A 250 11.61 4.24 6.14
C TRP A 250 11.38 3.27 7.31
N SER A 251 11.83 3.60 8.51
CA SER A 251 11.66 2.75 9.71
C SER A 251 10.20 2.51 10.05
N MET A 252 9.36 3.56 10.02
CA MET A 252 7.93 3.43 10.28
C MET A 252 7.22 2.57 9.23
N GLN A 253 7.61 2.72 7.97
CA GLN A 253 7.06 1.93 6.88
C GLN A 253 7.51 0.45 6.97
N VAL A 254 8.70 0.15 7.50
CA VAL A 254 9.13 -1.21 7.84
C VAL A 254 8.26 -1.80 8.95
N ILE A 255 8.05 -1.08 10.06
CA ILE A 255 7.19 -1.55 11.17
C ILE A 255 5.76 -1.82 10.67
N ARG A 256 5.20 -0.91 9.87
CA ARG A 256 3.89 -1.08 9.23
C ARG A 256 3.84 -2.35 8.38
N ASN A 257 4.83 -2.57 7.52
CA ASN A 257 4.86 -3.72 6.63
C ASN A 257 5.09 -5.04 7.39
N LEU A 258 5.81 -5.03 8.51
CA LEU A 258 5.95 -6.19 9.39
C LEU A 258 4.59 -6.62 9.97
N VAL A 259 3.77 -5.65 10.41
CA VAL A 259 2.38 -5.92 10.83
C VAL A 259 1.57 -6.45 9.66
N HIS A 260 1.68 -5.81 8.49
CA HIS A 260 0.93 -6.18 7.29
C HIS A 260 1.20 -7.63 6.87
N VAL A 261 2.47 -8.03 6.77
CA VAL A 261 2.88 -9.39 6.38
C VAL A 261 2.42 -10.43 7.41
N ALA A 262 2.57 -10.13 8.71
CA ALA A 262 2.14 -11.03 9.78
C ALA A 262 0.62 -11.28 9.75
N VAL A 263 -0.17 -10.21 9.63
CA VAL A 263 -1.63 -10.30 9.56
C VAL A 263 -2.07 -10.96 8.26
N ALA A 264 -1.46 -10.58 7.13
CA ALA A 264 -1.78 -11.15 5.83
C ALA A 264 -1.57 -12.66 5.80
N ARG A 265 -0.47 -13.16 6.39
CA ARG A 265 -0.21 -14.61 6.50
C ARG A 265 -1.34 -15.32 7.24
N VAL A 266 -1.74 -14.83 8.41
CA VAL A 266 -2.79 -15.48 9.22
C VAL A 266 -4.14 -15.43 8.52
N ALA A 267 -4.53 -14.26 7.99
CA ALA A 267 -5.77 -14.09 7.25
C ALA A 267 -5.81 -14.98 5.99
N TYR A 268 -4.72 -15.00 5.23
CA TYR A 268 -4.59 -15.80 4.01
C TYR A 268 -4.72 -17.30 4.31
N MET A 269 -4.05 -17.84 5.33
CA MET A 269 -4.13 -19.27 5.66
C MET A 269 -5.56 -19.69 6.02
N LYS A 270 -6.32 -18.83 6.71
CA LYS A 270 -7.72 -19.10 7.02
C LYS A 270 -8.60 -19.04 5.76
N LEU A 271 -8.40 -18.05 4.90
CA LEU A 271 -9.20 -17.84 3.68
C LEU A 271 -8.91 -18.88 2.59
N ALA A 272 -7.63 -19.13 2.31
CA ALA A 272 -7.18 -19.99 1.23
C ALA A 272 -7.19 -21.47 1.63
N CYS A 273 -6.81 -21.81 2.87
CA CYS A 273 -6.66 -23.20 3.32
C CYS A 273 -7.73 -23.62 4.34
N GLY A 274 -8.38 -22.69 5.04
CA GLY A 274 -9.26 -23.00 6.18
C GLY A 274 -8.51 -23.45 7.43
N ALA A 275 -7.18 -23.41 7.37
CA ALA A 275 -6.31 -23.81 8.46
C ALA A 275 -6.07 -22.62 9.39
N GLU A 276 -5.97 -22.90 10.68
CA GLU A 276 -5.50 -21.91 11.64
C GLU A 276 -3.98 -21.81 11.57
N ALA A 277 -3.47 -20.63 11.25
CA ALA A 277 -2.04 -20.39 11.24
C ALA A 277 -1.53 -20.18 12.67
N VAL A 278 -0.65 -21.07 13.13
CA VAL A 278 0.15 -20.81 14.33
C VAL A 278 1.18 -19.72 14.01
N PHE A 279 0.93 -18.51 14.49
CA PHE A 279 1.87 -17.40 14.36
C PHE A 279 3.02 -17.56 15.37
N ARG A 280 4.26 -17.57 14.88
CA ARG A 280 5.47 -17.60 15.73
C ARG A 280 6.26 -16.33 15.50
N VAL A 281 6.60 -15.60 16.56
CA VAL A 281 7.32 -14.31 16.48
C VAL A 281 8.64 -14.42 15.68
N ALA A 282 9.33 -15.57 15.76
CA ALA A 282 10.54 -15.85 15.01
C ALA A 282 10.39 -15.75 13.48
N THR A 283 9.16 -15.84 12.95
CA THR A 283 8.92 -15.69 11.50
C THR A 283 9.15 -14.26 11.01
N GLY A 284 9.01 -13.24 11.88
CA GLY A 284 9.24 -11.84 11.51
C GLY A 284 10.69 -11.56 11.07
N ALA A 285 11.66 -12.22 11.70
CA ALA A 285 13.08 -12.06 11.37
C ALA A 285 13.44 -12.63 9.99
N ARG A 286 12.66 -13.59 9.48
CA ARG A 286 12.83 -14.20 8.16
C ARG A 286 12.43 -13.25 7.05
N TRP A 287 11.30 -12.55 7.21
CA TRP A 287 10.76 -11.63 6.19
C TRP A 287 11.38 -10.23 6.24
N LEU A 288 12.18 -9.92 7.26
CA LEU A 288 12.68 -8.57 7.50
C LEU A 288 13.33 -7.94 6.26
N GLY A 289 14.17 -8.69 5.54
CA GLY A 289 14.84 -8.19 4.35
C GLY A 289 13.88 -7.79 3.22
N ASP A 290 12.95 -8.67 2.90
CA ASP A 290 11.91 -8.44 1.89
C ASP A 290 10.94 -7.31 2.31
N VAL A 291 10.64 -7.24 3.60
CA VAL A 291 9.83 -6.17 4.18
C VAL A 291 10.54 -4.82 4.11
N CYS A 292 11.85 -4.76 4.37
CA CYS A 292 12.67 -3.56 4.23
C CYS A 292 12.71 -3.07 2.78
N LEU A 293 12.88 -4.00 1.83
CA LEU A 293 12.83 -3.68 0.40
C LEU A 293 11.44 -3.16 0.00
N GLY A 294 10.38 -3.84 0.43
CA GLY A 294 9.01 -3.41 0.17
C GLY A 294 8.66 -2.07 0.81
N ALA A 295 9.24 -1.75 1.97
CA ALA A 295 9.05 -0.46 2.64
C ALA A 295 9.68 0.71 1.87
N ALA A 296 10.80 0.48 1.18
CA ALA A 296 11.43 1.49 0.32
C ALA A 296 10.71 1.61 -1.04
N VAL A 297 10.39 0.48 -1.67
CA VAL A 297 9.90 0.44 -3.06
C VAL A 297 8.40 0.73 -3.16
N ALA A 298 7.56 0.11 -2.32
CA ALA A 298 6.11 0.16 -2.49
C ALA A 298 5.50 1.57 -2.40
N PRO A 299 5.95 2.47 -1.50
CA PRO A 299 5.47 3.85 -1.49
C PRO A 299 5.81 4.60 -2.78
N VAL A 300 7.03 4.45 -3.29
CA VAL A 300 7.50 5.10 -4.53
C VAL A 300 6.66 4.64 -5.72
N VAL A 301 6.45 3.32 -5.85
CA VAL A 301 5.60 2.75 -6.90
C VAL A 301 4.16 3.26 -6.78
N GLY A 302 3.64 3.39 -5.55
CA GLY A 302 2.32 3.96 -5.28
C GLY A 302 2.20 5.40 -5.78
N VAL A 303 3.21 6.24 -5.52
CA VAL A 303 3.25 7.64 -5.99
C VAL A 303 3.30 7.68 -7.51
N VAL A 304 4.20 6.93 -8.15
CA VAL A 304 4.33 6.89 -9.62
C VAL A 304 3.03 6.40 -10.29
N ARG A 305 2.36 5.41 -9.70
CA ARG A 305 1.06 4.93 -10.22
C ARG A 305 -0.04 5.98 -10.04
N ALA A 306 -0.05 6.71 -8.94
CA ALA A 306 -1.04 7.76 -8.69
C ALA A 306 -0.86 8.95 -9.63
N SER A 307 0.38 9.42 -9.83
CA SER A 307 0.69 10.48 -10.80
C SER A 307 0.37 10.05 -12.23
N ALA A 308 0.60 8.78 -12.59
CA ALA A 308 0.29 8.28 -13.93
C ALA A 308 -1.19 8.39 -14.25
N ARG A 309 -2.03 8.06 -13.25
CA ARG A 309 -3.48 8.17 -13.36
C ARG A 309 -3.94 9.62 -13.43
N ALA A 310 -3.36 10.49 -12.60
CA ALA A 310 -3.68 11.91 -12.64
C ALA A 310 -3.38 12.50 -14.02
N MET A 311 -2.22 12.16 -14.61
CA MET A 311 -1.88 12.58 -15.96
C MET A 311 -2.81 11.99 -17.02
N GLY A 312 -3.18 10.71 -16.91
CA GLY A 312 -4.15 10.10 -17.82
C GLY A 312 -5.54 10.77 -17.79
N LEU A 313 -5.95 11.31 -16.64
CA LEU A 313 -7.20 12.07 -16.52
C LEU A 313 -7.10 13.48 -17.12
N VAL A 314 -5.91 14.07 -17.10
CA VAL A 314 -5.66 15.44 -17.61
C VAL A 314 -5.38 15.43 -19.11
N ALA A 315 -4.74 14.37 -19.64
CA ALA A 315 -4.31 14.32 -21.04
C ALA A 315 -5.47 14.40 -22.04
N GLY A 316 -6.66 13.88 -21.71
CA GLY A 316 -7.84 13.94 -22.57
C GLY A 316 -7.62 13.36 -23.97
N ASP A 317 -8.64 13.45 -24.84
CA ASP A 317 -8.53 13.12 -26.28
C ASP A 317 -7.98 14.29 -27.12
N SER A 318 -7.63 15.42 -26.50
CA SER A 318 -7.43 16.70 -27.19
C SER A 318 -5.99 17.02 -27.57
N ASP A 319 -4.98 16.38 -26.94
CA ASP A 319 -3.56 16.66 -27.21
C ASP A 319 -2.76 15.38 -27.47
N GLU A 320 -2.41 15.12 -28.73
CA GLU A 320 -1.65 13.93 -29.16
C GLU A 320 -0.28 13.79 -28.44
N PHE A 321 0.37 14.91 -28.12
CA PHE A 321 1.66 14.91 -27.41
C PHE A 321 1.52 14.53 -25.92
N LEU A 322 0.52 15.09 -25.24
CA LEU A 322 0.20 14.76 -23.85
C LEU A 322 -0.27 13.30 -23.74
N PHE A 323 -1.02 12.82 -24.75
CA PHE A 323 -1.45 11.44 -24.84
C PHE A 323 -0.28 10.45 -24.96
N SER A 324 0.72 10.75 -25.81
CA SER A 324 1.92 9.90 -25.97
C SER A 324 2.76 9.84 -24.68
N CYS A 325 2.99 10.99 -24.03
CA CYS A 325 3.72 11.06 -22.77
C CYS A 325 2.98 10.35 -21.62
N ALA A 326 1.66 10.52 -21.54
CA ALA A 326 0.82 9.82 -20.56
C ALA A 326 0.85 8.30 -20.77
N THR A 327 0.79 7.84 -22.02
CA THR A 327 0.88 6.41 -22.38
C THR A 327 2.24 5.82 -22.01
N CYS A 328 3.34 6.52 -22.31
CA CYS A 328 4.68 6.10 -21.92
C CYS A 328 4.82 6.01 -20.38
N TYR A 329 4.37 7.05 -19.66
CA TYR A 329 4.44 7.10 -18.21
C TYR A 329 3.57 6.02 -17.55
N MET A 330 2.39 5.73 -18.10
CA MET A 330 1.56 4.60 -17.69
C MET A 330 2.27 3.26 -17.90
N GLY A 331 2.99 3.10 -19.02
CA GLY A 331 3.81 1.90 -19.27
C GLY A 331 4.92 1.72 -18.22
N VAL A 332 5.61 2.80 -17.82
CA VAL A 332 6.59 2.78 -16.73
C VAL A 332 5.92 2.42 -15.40
N ALA A 333 4.79 3.04 -15.08
CA ALA A 333 4.04 2.77 -13.86
C ALA A 333 3.56 1.31 -13.77
N ASP A 334 3.10 0.71 -14.87
CA ASP A 334 2.68 -0.69 -14.90
C ASP A 334 3.84 -1.66 -14.69
N ARG A 335 5.02 -1.40 -15.28
CA ARG A 335 6.24 -2.19 -15.02
C ARG A 335 6.68 -2.08 -13.57
N LEU A 336 6.65 -0.89 -12.99
CA LEU A 336 7.01 -0.67 -11.58
C LEU A 336 6.06 -1.40 -10.61
N VAL A 337 4.76 -1.47 -10.94
CA VAL A 337 3.77 -2.19 -10.13
C VAL A 337 3.98 -3.69 -10.17
N ALA A 338 4.42 -4.26 -11.30
CA ALA A 338 4.84 -5.65 -11.34
C ALA A 338 6.03 -5.91 -10.41
N CYS A 339 6.97 -4.97 -10.29
CA CYS A 339 8.17 -5.14 -9.47
C CYS A 339 7.99 -4.81 -7.97
N GLY A 340 6.99 -4.03 -7.59
CA GLY A 340 6.85 -3.56 -6.21
C GLY A 340 5.45 -3.09 -5.85
N ASN A 341 4.57 -4.03 -5.55
CA ASN A 341 3.21 -3.73 -5.12
C ASN A 341 2.93 -4.24 -3.70
N ARG A 342 1.96 -3.61 -3.03
CA ARG A 342 1.58 -3.98 -1.66
C ARG A 342 1.00 -5.38 -1.56
N TRP A 343 0.44 -5.92 -2.64
CA TRP A 343 -0.20 -7.24 -2.64
C TRP A 343 0.83 -8.36 -2.60
N GLY A 344 2.03 -8.13 -3.17
CA GLY A 344 3.19 -9.00 -3.05
C GLY A 344 3.60 -9.29 -1.61
N LEU A 345 3.33 -8.37 -0.66
CA LEU A 345 3.59 -8.61 0.77
C LEU A 345 2.77 -9.79 1.33
N VAL A 346 1.60 -10.09 0.75
CA VAL A 346 0.82 -11.27 1.12
C VAL A 346 1.58 -12.54 0.75
N HIS A 347 2.18 -12.60 -0.44
CA HIS A 347 3.00 -13.74 -0.88
C HIS A 347 4.32 -13.87 -0.11
N VAL A 348 4.92 -12.75 0.31
CA VAL A 348 6.07 -12.77 1.23
C VAL A 348 5.69 -13.49 2.52
N GLY A 349 4.52 -13.17 3.09
CA GLY A 349 4.04 -13.77 4.33
C GLY A 349 3.52 -15.19 4.17
N ALA A 350 2.73 -15.48 3.14
CA ALA A 350 2.06 -16.77 2.93
C ALA A 350 3.02 -17.85 2.40
N HIS A 351 3.82 -17.50 1.39
CA HIS A 351 4.62 -18.45 0.61
C HIS A 351 6.12 -18.33 0.84
N ASP A 352 6.56 -17.44 1.75
CA ASP A 352 7.98 -17.17 2.04
C ASP A 352 8.81 -16.83 0.78
N LYS A 353 8.21 -16.09 -0.16
CA LYS A 353 8.86 -15.65 -1.41
C LYS A 353 9.51 -14.28 -1.24
N GLY A 354 10.59 -14.03 -1.98
CA GLY A 354 11.24 -12.70 -2.01
C GLY A 354 10.32 -11.62 -2.60
N PHE A 355 10.40 -10.39 -2.09
CA PHE A 355 9.40 -9.32 -2.36
C PHE A 355 9.19 -8.99 -3.84
N GLY A 356 10.26 -8.90 -4.63
CA GLY A 356 10.16 -8.57 -6.06
C GLY A 356 9.43 -9.66 -6.85
N ARG A 357 9.80 -10.93 -6.64
CA ARG A 357 9.13 -12.08 -7.26
C ARG A 357 7.69 -12.23 -6.77
N ALA A 358 7.47 -12.06 -5.47
CA ALA A 358 6.14 -12.08 -4.86
C ALA A 358 5.22 -11.03 -5.49
N SER A 359 5.72 -9.80 -5.69
CA SER A 359 5.00 -8.72 -6.36
C SER A 359 4.64 -9.06 -7.80
N ALA A 360 5.59 -9.59 -8.58
CA ALA A 360 5.36 -9.90 -9.99
C ALA A 360 4.31 -11.00 -10.16
N GLU A 361 4.44 -12.10 -9.41
CA GLU A 361 3.49 -13.22 -9.45
C GLU A 361 2.07 -12.79 -9.02
N THR A 362 1.94 -12.01 -7.93
CA THR A 362 0.62 -11.50 -7.50
C THR A 362 -0.03 -10.61 -8.55
N TRP A 363 0.75 -9.76 -9.21
CA TRP A 363 0.22 -8.87 -10.23
C TRP A 363 -0.22 -9.63 -11.48
N GLU A 364 0.58 -10.60 -11.92
CA GLU A 364 0.25 -11.46 -13.05
C GLU A 364 -1.05 -12.25 -12.80
N MET A 365 -1.25 -12.78 -11.58
CA MET A 365 -2.50 -13.44 -11.21
C MET A 365 -3.71 -12.50 -11.26
N PHE A 366 -3.59 -11.27 -10.75
CA PHE A 366 -4.67 -10.30 -10.86
C PHE A 366 -5.03 -9.95 -12.31
N VAL A 367 -4.03 -9.86 -13.18
CA VAL A 367 -4.27 -9.64 -14.62
C VAL A 367 -4.99 -10.83 -15.23
N LYS A 368 -4.53 -12.07 -14.97
CA LYS A 368 -5.15 -13.31 -15.48
C LYS A 368 -6.61 -13.45 -15.06
N GLN A 369 -6.95 -13.05 -13.82
CA GLN A 369 -8.31 -13.14 -13.29
C GLN A 369 -9.18 -11.91 -13.59
N GLY A 370 -8.73 -10.98 -14.45
CA GLY A 370 -9.50 -9.77 -14.78
C GLY A 370 -9.68 -8.78 -13.63
N MET A 371 -8.91 -8.93 -12.53
CA MET A 371 -9.06 -8.13 -11.31
C MET A 371 -8.39 -6.77 -11.38
N ARG A 372 -7.66 -6.43 -12.47
CA ARG A 372 -6.93 -5.16 -12.59
C ARG A 372 -7.80 -3.95 -12.28
N ARG A 373 -9.00 -3.88 -12.84
CA ARG A 373 -9.94 -2.77 -12.62
C ARG A 373 -10.50 -2.72 -11.21
N LEU A 374 -10.77 -3.89 -10.62
CA LEU A 374 -11.24 -4.00 -9.24
C LEU A 374 -10.18 -3.44 -8.28
N ILE A 375 -8.93 -3.88 -8.43
CA ILE A 375 -7.78 -3.42 -7.64
C ILE A 375 -7.52 -1.92 -7.85
N ASP A 376 -7.71 -1.43 -9.07
CA ASP A 376 -7.51 -0.01 -9.38
C ASP A 376 -8.58 0.88 -8.76
N ARG A 377 -9.78 0.35 -8.52
CA ARG A 377 -10.90 1.01 -7.82
C ARG A 377 -10.94 0.69 -6.32
N ASP A 378 -10.01 -0.10 -5.78
CA ASP A 378 -9.95 -0.39 -4.35
C ASP A 378 -9.69 0.89 -3.55
N VAL A 379 -10.59 1.15 -2.59
CA VAL A 379 -10.53 2.35 -1.75
C VAL A 379 -9.84 2.08 -0.41
N THR A 380 -9.49 0.82 -0.11
CA THR A 380 -8.87 0.44 1.17
C THR A 380 -7.54 1.17 1.37
N GLY A 381 -6.78 1.39 0.29
CA GLY A 381 -5.57 2.21 0.32
C GLY A 381 -5.83 3.64 0.76
N SER A 382 -6.79 4.29 0.11
CA SER A 382 -7.17 5.68 0.40
C SER A 382 -7.80 5.82 1.79
N PHE A 383 -8.61 4.85 2.22
CA PHE A 383 -9.14 4.76 3.58
C PHE A 383 -8.01 4.78 4.60
N CYS A 384 -7.04 3.87 4.50
CA CYS A 384 -5.92 3.81 5.44
C CYS A 384 -5.07 5.09 5.42
N PHE A 385 -4.93 5.72 4.24
CA PHE A 385 -4.25 7.00 4.10
C PHE A 385 -4.99 8.13 4.84
N LEU A 386 -6.31 8.27 4.64
CA LEU A 386 -7.14 9.28 5.31
C LEU A 386 -7.21 9.06 6.83
N CYS A 387 -7.26 7.81 7.30
CA CYS A 387 -7.10 7.53 8.74
C CYS A 387 -5.76 8.07 9.27
N GLY A 388 -4.68 7.85 8.50
CA GLY A 388 -3.36 8.40 8.79
C GLY A 388 -3.37 9.92 8.88
N VAL A 389 -3.93 10.59 7.88
CA VAL A 389 -4.02 12.06 7.82
C VAL A 389 -4.84 12.60 8.99
N ALA A 390 -5.99 12.00 9.30
CA ALA A 390 -6.82 12.38 10.43
C ALA A 390 -6.08 12.26 11.77
N GLY A 391 -5.42 11.14 12.05
CA GLY A 391 -4.69 10.99 13.32
C GLY A 391 -3.37 11.78 13.38
N GLY A 392 -2.71 12.00 12.24
CA GLY A 392 -1.62 12.97 12.14
C GLY A 392 -2.10 14.38 12.47
N ALA A 393 -3.23 14.82 11.89
CA ALA A 393 -3.81 16.12 12.18
C ALA A 393 -4.25 16.25 13.65
N ALA A 394 -4.82 15.19 14.24
CA ALA A 394 -5.13 15.18 15.68
C ALA A 394 -3.87 15.35 16.55
N ALA A 395 -2.80 14.61 16.25
CA ALA A 395 -1.51 14.72 16.94
C ALA A 395 -0.91 16.13 16.78
N ALA A 396 -0.99 16.70 15.58
CA ALA A 396 -0.57 18.05 15.26
C ALA A 396 -1.33 19.11 16.06
N LEU A 397 -2.64 18.96 16.22
CA LEU A 397 -3.46 19.86 17.05
C LEU A 397 -3.10 19.75 18.53
N VAL A 398 -2.90 18.54 19.06
CA VAL A 398 -2.50 18.34 20.46
C VAL A 398 -1.18 19.08 20.76
N ALA A 399 -0.15 18.88 19.94
CA ALA A 399 1.14 19.53 20.15
C ALA A 399 1.10 21.02 19.80
N GLY A 400 0.47 21.37 18.69
CA GLY A 400 0.41 22.73 18.16
C GLY A 400 -0.38 23.67 19.04
N CYS A 401 -1.56 23.26 19.55
CA CYS A 401 -2.33 24.07 20.49
C CYS A 401 -1.57 24.30 21.79
N TRP A 402 -0.88 23.27 22.30
CA TRP A 402 -0.07 23.39 23.51
C TRP A 402 1.04 24.43 23.32
N VAL A 403 1.79 24.33 22.23
CA VAL A 403 2.91 25.23 21.96
C VAL A 403 2.41 26.64 21.69
N LEU A 404 1.32 26.81 20.94
CA LEU A 404 0.73 28.12 20.66
C LEU A 404 0.33 28.86 21.95
N ALA A 405 -0.14 28.12 22.97
CA ALA A 405 -0.52 28.70 24.24
C ALA A 405 0.65 29.12 25.14
N VAL A 406 1.85 28.58 24.90
CA VAL A 406 2.99 28.72 25.83
C VAL A 406 4.20 29.43 25.19
N GLU A 407 4.53 29.15 23.94
CA GLU A 407 5.72 29.65 23.24
C GLU A 407 5.53 29.60 21.71
N GLY A 408 5.22 30.76 21.10
CA GLY A 408 4.89 30.85 19.67
C GLY A 408 6.03 30.49 18.70
N SER A 409 7.29 30.59 19.13
CA SER A 409 8.46 30.43 18.25
C SER A 409 8.63 29.03 17.65
N TYR A 410 7.98 28.01 18.24
CA TYR A 410 8.16 26.60 17.89
C TYR A 410 6.94 25.94 17.24
N VAL A 411 5.82 26.68 17.12
CA VAL A 411 4.51 26.14 16.73
C VAL A 411 4.59 25.37 15.41
N THR A 412 5.14 25.98 14.35
CA THR A 412 5.15 25.39 13.01
C THR A 412 5.94 24.09 12.97
N GLY A 413 7.17 24.06 13.50
CA GLY A 413 8.01 22.87 13.50
C GLY A 413 7.40 21.72 14.30
N ILE A 414 6.97 21.99 15.54
CA ILE A 414 6.36 20.97 16.42
C ILE A 414 5.07 20.42 15.81
N THR A 415 4.22 21.27 15.24
CA THR A 415 2.97 20.86 14.58
C THR A 415 3.25 19.90 13.42
N LEU A 416 4.25 20.20 12.58
CA LEU A 416 4.64 19.35 11.46
C LEU A 416 5.24 18.00 11.90
N TYR A 417 6.14 18.00 12.89
CA TYR A 417 6.72 16.77 13.41
C TYR A 417 5.66 15.88 14.08
N ALA A 418 4.78 16.47 14.88
CA ALA A 418 3.64 15.77 15.48
C ALA A 418 2.71 15.18 14.42
N PHE A 419 2.43 15.92 13.33
CA PHE A 419 1.64 15.41 12.21
C PHE A 419 2.26 14.15 11.61
N ILE A 420 3.54 14.18 11.28
CA ILE A 420 4.24 13.08 10.61
C ILE A 420 4.29 11.84 11.51
N ILE A 421 4.65 12.02 12.79
CA ILE A 421 4.69 10.92 13.77
C ILE A 421 3.29 10.31 13.93
N GLY A 422 2.28 11.15 14.17
CA GLY A 422 0.90 10.67 14.34
C GLY A 422 0.36 9.94 13.12
N TYR A 423 0.66 10.44 11.92
CA TYR A 423 0.32 9.78 10.66
C TYR A 423 0.89 8.36 10.61
N PHE A 424 2.18 8.18 10.87
CA PHE A 424 2.81 6.86 10.82
C PHE A 424 2.28 5.91 11.89
N MET A 425 1.99 6.40 13.10
CA MET A 425 1.41 5.59 14.18
C MET A 425 0.04 5.01 13.79
N ILE A 426 -0.86 5.83 13.23
CA ILE A 426 -2.13 5.31 12.71
C ILE A 426 -1.89 4.33 11.55
N ARG A 427 -0.95 4.62 10.65
CA ARG A 427 -0.67 3.75 9.50
C ARG A 427 -0.16 2.37 9.89
N ILE A 428 0.58 2.25 11.00
CA ILE A 428 0.97 0.95 11.57
C ILE A 428 -0.28 0.19 12.03
N ALA A 429 -1.18 0.82 12.77
CA ALA A 429 -2.41 0.18 13.24
C ALA A 429 -3.32 -0.24 12.07
N MET A 430 -3.49 0.64 11.08
CA MET A 430 -4.29 0.38 9.88
C MET A 430 -3.69 -0.68 8.94
N ALA A 431 -2.45 -1.12 9.18
CA ALA A 431 -1.86 -2.22 8.42
C ALA A 431 -2.64 -3.52 8.57
N TRP A 432 -3.30 -3.74 9.71
CA TRP A 432 -4.11 -4.93 9.97
C TRP A 432 -5.32 -5.04 9.04
N PRO A 433 -6.33 -4.15 9.09
CA PRO A 433 -7.49 -4.26 8.20
C PRO A 433 -7.07 -4.23 6.72
N GLN A 434 -6.03 -3.45 6.38
CA GLN A 434 -5.47 -3.44 5.03
C GLN A 434 -4.90 -4.80 4.61
N ALA A 435 -4.25 -5.52 5.53
CA ALA A 435 -3.71 -6.86 5.28
C ALA A 435 -4.80 -7.91 5.12
N CYS A 436 -5.88 -7.84 5.90
CA CYS A 436 -7.03 -8.74 5.73
C CYS A 436 -7.63 -8.60 4.33
N VAL A 437 -7.87 -7.36 3.88
CA VAL A 437 -8.40 -7.09 2.53
C VAL A 437 -7.40 -7.54 1.47
N ALA A 438 -6.10 -7.32 1.67
CA ALA A 438 -5.07 -7.80 0.75
C ALA A 438 -5.06 -9.33 0.62
N ALA A 439 -5.11 -10.04 1.74
CA ALA A 439 -5.19 -11.49 1.78
C ALA A 439 -6.45 -12.02 1.08
N TYR A 440 -7.59 -11.35 1.26
CA TYR A 440 -8.86 -11.73 0.62
C TYR A 440 -8.80 -11.64 -0.91
N HIS A 441 -8.26 -10.54 -1.46
CA HIS A 441 -8.07 -10.40 -2.90
C HIS A 441 -7.08 -11.44 -3.46
N VAL A 442 -5.96 -11.66 -2.77
CA VAL A 442 -4.93 -12.61 -3.22
C VAL A 442 -5.44 -14.05 -3.16
N ALA A 443 -6.13 -14.44 -2.08
CA ALA A 443 -6.72 -15.77 -1.95
C ALA A 443 -7.76 -16.06 -3.06
N TYR A 444 -8.53 -15.03 -3.46
CA TYR A 444 -9.44 -15.16 -4.60
C TYR A 444 -8.69 -15.30 -5.92
N ALA A 445 -7.65 -14.50 -6.15
CA ALA A 445 -6.90 -14.56 -7.39
C ALA A 445 -6.22 -15.92 -7.63
N GLU A 446 -5.76 -16.56 -6.55
CA GLU A 446 -5.17 -17.90 -6.61
C GLU A 446 -6.20 -19.01 -6.83
N ASN A 447 -7.36 -18.92 -6.18
CA ASN A 447 -8.42 -19.90 -6.35
C ASN A 447 -9.81 -19.24 -6.39
N PRO A 448 -10.26 -18.79 -7.57
CA PRO A 448 -11.57 -18.13 -7.74
C PRO A 448 -12.75 -19.05 -7.42
N GLN A 449 -12.55 -20.37 -7.45
CA GLN A 449 -13.57 -21.39 -7.18
C GLN A 449 -13.70 -21.74 -5.69
N ASN A 450 -12.92 -21.10 -4.82
CA ASN A 450 -12.97 -21.34 -3.38
C ASN A 450 -14.28 -20.81 -2.79
N SER A 451 -15.19 -21.73 -2.45
CA SER A 451 -16.52 -21.43 -1.89
C SER A 451 -16.49 -20.58 -0.62
N ARG A 452 -15.38 -20.57 0.13
CA ARG A 452 -15.21 -19.76 1.35
C ARG A 452 -15.15 -18.25 1.09
N LEU A 453 -14.79 -17.85 -0.13
CA LEU A 453 -14.62 -16.44 -0.47
C LEU A 453 -15.95 -15.78 -0.88
N GLY A 454 -16.99 -16.57 -1.16
CA GLY A 454 -18.31 -16.06 -1.56
C GLY A 454 -18.30 -15.36 -2.92
N SER A 455 -19.40 -14.68 -3.23
CA SER A 455 -19.64 -14.07 -4.55
C SER A 455 -19.27 -12.58 -4.65
N LEU A 456 -18.69 -11.98 -3.60
CA LEU A 456 -18.48 -10.54 -3.52
C LEU A 456 -17.53 -9.98 -4.59
N ILE A 457 -16.39 -10.65 -4.82
CA ILE A 457 -15.45 -10.30 -5.88
C ILE A 457 -16.02 -10.57 -7.28
N PRO A 458 -16.52 -11.78 -7.61
CA PRO A 458 -17.02 -12.04 -8.96
C PRO A 458 -18.21 -11.15 -9.33
N ASN A 459 -19.14 -10.89 -8.41
CA ASN A 459 -20.25 -9.97 -8.66
C ASN A 459 -19.75 -8.58 -9.03
N ARG A 460 -18.75 -8.08 -8.31
CA ARG A 460 -18.16 -6.77 -8.60
C ARG A 460 -17.42 -6.74 -9.93
N ILE A 461 -16.71 -7.81 -10.29
CA ILE A 461 -16.07 -7.92 -11.61
C ILE A 461 -17.14 -7.84 -12.70
N GLY A 462 -18.26 -8.54 -12.56
CA GLY A 462 -19.40 -8.48 -13.48
C GLY A 462 -19.97 -7.07 -13.62
N GLU A 463 -20.25 -6.39 -12.50
CA GLU A 463 -20.73 -4.99 -12.51
C GLU A 463 -19.76 -4.02 -13.21
N LEU A 464 -18.45 -4.24 -13.06
CA LEU A 464 -17.43 -3.41 -13.70
C LEU A 464 -17.29 -3.70 -15.20
N GLN A 465 -17.65 -4.91 -15.64
CA GLN A 465 -17.69 -5.29 -17.05
C GLN A 465 -18.95 -4.73 -17.71
N THR A 466 -20.13 -4.86 -17.11
CA THR A 466 -21.38 -4.31 -17.68
C THR A 466 -21.41 -2.79 -17.74
N SER A 467 -20.66 -2.08 -16.89
CA SER A 467 -20.53 -0.61 -16.99
C SER A 467 -19.70 -0.10 -18.19
N LEU A 468 -19.18 -1.00 -19.02
CA LEU A 468 -18.49 -0.66 -20.28
C LEU A 468 -19.40 -0.73 -21.51
N ASP A 469 -20.46 -1.52 -21.42
CA ASP A 469 -21.46 -1.69 -22.47
C ASP A 469 -22.58 -0.66 -22.25
#